data_AF-A0A2E7Y4S6-F1
#
_entry.id   AF-A0A2E7Y4S6-F1
#
_cell.length_a   1.000
_cell.length_b   1.000
_cell.length_c   1.000
_cell.angle_alpha   90.00
_cell.angle_beta   90.00
_cell.angle_gamma   90.00
#
_symmetry.space_group_name_H-M   'P 1'
#
loop_
_entity.id
_entity.type
_entity.pdbx_description
1 polymer ?
#
loop_
_entity_poly.entity_id
_entity_poly.type
_entity_poly.pdbx_seq_one_letter_code
_entity_poly.pdbx_strand_id
1 'polypeptide(L)'
;MPAQRARTAGWRQCLQQICDRRGSIELAVRPPGQTQCDAPRGDLLFRARLVAVDHSTIRVETPVSLGHAVEFAEGLELVAIMAIG
;
A
#
# COMPACT_ATOMS: atom_id res chain seq x y z
N MET A 1 -15.98 -28.24 -13.53
CA MET A 1 -15.08 -27.08 -13.40
C MET A 1 -15.30 -26.42 -12.05
N PRO A 2 -14.60 -26.83 -10.98
CA PRO A 2 -14.76 -26.16 -9.69
C PRO A 2 -13.99 -24.84 -9.74
N ALA A 3 -14.71 -23.72 -9.70
CA ALA A 3 -14.13 -22.39 -9.62
C ALA A 3 -13.53 -22.19 -8.21
N GLN A 4 -12.26 -22.50 -8.05
CA GLN A 4 -11.50 -22.22 -6.84
C GLN A 4 -11.30 -20.69 -6.75
N ARG A 5 -12.24 -20.00 -6.10
CA ARG A 5 -12.18 -18.55 -5.83
C ARG A 5 -11.14 -18.24 -4.76
N ALA A 6 -9.88 -18.44 -5.10
CA ALA A 6 -8.78 -17.97 -4.28
C ALA A 6 -8.54 -16.49 -4.59
N ARG A 7 -9.49 -15.62 -4.20
CA ARG A 7 -9.44 -14.17 -4.44
C ARG A 7 -8.23 -13.46 -3.80
N THR A 8 -7.45 -14.20 -3.01
CA THR A 8 -6.19 -13.76 -2.41
C THR A 8 -5.02 -14.71 -2.69
N ALA A 9 -5.23 -15.88 -3.32
CA ALA A 9 -4.09 -16.73 -3.66
C ALA A 9 -3.39 -16.14 -4.89
N GLY A 10 -2.11 -15.83 -4.75
CA GLY A 10 -1.33 -15.19 -5.81
C GLY A 10 -1.20 -13.67 -5.70
N TRP A 11 -1.63 -13.03 -4.60
CA TRP A 11 -1.46 -11.58 -4.41
C TRP A 11 0.00 -11.12 -4.62
N ARG A 12 0.97 -11.93 -4.18
CA ARG A 12 2.40 -11.66 -4.41
C ARG A 12 2.76 -11.65 -5.90
N GLN A 13 2.19 -12.58 -6.66
CA GLN A 13 2.43 -12.68 -8.09
C GLN A 13 1.78 -11.50 -8.83
N CYS A 14 0.59 -11.08 -8.39
CA CYS A 14 -0.03 -9.84 -8.88
C CYS A 14 0.83 -8.60 -8.54
N LEU A 15 1.35 -8.48 -7.32
CA LEU A 15 2.26 -7.38 -6.96
C LEU A 15 3.53 -7.40 -7.80
N GLN A 16 4.11 -8.59 -8.04
CA GLN A 16 5.26 -8.74 -8.92
C GLN A 16 4.94 -8.24 -10.33
N GLN A 17 3.79 -8.64 -10.89
CA GLN A 17 3.34 -8.16 -12.21
C GLN A 17 3.14 -6.63 -12.25
N ILE A 18 2.62 -6.02 -11.18
CA ILE A 18 2.50 -4.56 -11.07
C ILE A 18 3.90 -3.95 -11.04
N CYS A 19 4.82 -4.49 -10.25
CA CYS A 19 6.20 -4.03 -10.13
C CYS A 19 6.96 -4.11 -11.48
N ASP A 20 6.86 -5.23 -12.19
CA ASP A 20 7.50 -5.45 -13.50
C ASP A 20 7.04 -4.43 -14.55
N ARG A 21 5.79 -3.97 -14.43
CA ARG A 21 5.18 -2.93 -15.27
C ARG A 21 5.42 -1.52 -14.76
N ARG A 22 6.25 -1.35 -13.72
CA ARG A 22 6.48 -0.06 -13.02
C ARG A 22 5.20 0.59 -12.52
N GLY A 23 4.23 -0.24 -12.13
CA GLY A 23 2.93 0.17 -11.61
C GLY A 23 2.99 0.64 -10.17
N SER A 24 1.85 1.06 -9.65
CA SER A 24 1.71 1.64 -8.30
C SER A 24 0.68 0.89 -7.48
N ILE A 25 0.81 0.99 -6.16
CA ILE A 25 -0.20 0.60 -5.18
C ILE A 25 -0.66 1.83 -4.39
N GLU A 26 -1.75 1.68 -3.67
CA GLU A 26 -2.27 2.71 -2.79
C GLU A 26 -1.96 2.35 -1.32
N LEU A 27 -1.63 3.36 -0.52
CA LEU A 27 -1.27 3.25 0.88
C LEU A 27 -2.24 4.13 1.67
N ALA A 28 -3.09 3.50 2.48
CA ALA A 28 -3.94 4.20 3.43
C ALA A 28 -3.22 4.22 4.79
N VAL A 29 -3.03 5.41 5.34
CA VAL A 29 -2.25 5.66 6.54
C VAL A 29 -3.10 6.44 7.54
N ARG A 30 -3.15 5.94 8.78
CA ARG A 30 -3.78 6.69 9.87
C ARG A 30 -2.88 7.88 10.25
N PRO A 31 -3.41 9.11 10.36
CA PRO A 31 -2.65 10.24 10.86
C PRO A 31 -1.96 9.94 12.20
N PRO A 32 -0.67 10.29 12.37
CA PRO A 32 0.04 10.08 13.63
C PRO A 32 -0.63 10.85 14.76
N GLY A 33 -0.73 10.23 15.94
CA GLY A 33 -1.34 10.83 17.13
C GLY A 33 -2.86 10.68 17.23
N GLN A 34 -3.52 10.01 16.28
CA GLN A 34 -4.91 9.61 16.43
C GLN A 34 -5.02 8.32 17.26
N THR A 35 -5.68 8.44 18.40
CA THR A 35 -6.14 7.30 19.20
C THR A 35 -7.55 6.88 18.76
N GLN A 36 -7.95 5.65 19.09
CA GLN A 36 -9.26 5.10 18.74
C GLN A 36 -10.44 5.92 19.31
N CYS A 37 -10.20 6.81 20.27
CA CYS A 37 -11.18 7.71 20.89
C CYS A 37 -11.31 9.08 20.22
N ASP A 38 -10.44 9.42 19.28
CA ASP A 38 -10.51 10.70 18.56
C ASP A 38 -11.62 10.67 17.51
N ALA A 39 -12.27 11.82 17.25
CA ALA A 39 -13.21 11.94 16.16
C ALA A 39 -12.54 11.50 14.84
N PRO A 40 -13.23 10.74 13.97
CA PRO A 40 -12.64 10.21 12.74
C PRO A 40 -12.22 11.37 11.83
N ARG A 41 -10.92 11.72 11.81
CA ARG A 41 -10.29 12.31 10.63
C ARG A 41 -10.08 11.21 9.59
N GLY A 42 -10.27 11.56 8.32
CA GLY A 42 -10.07 10.63 7.22
C GLY A 42 -8.63 10.12 7.16
N ASP A 43 -8.48 8.86 6.74
CA ASP A 43 -7.18 8.27 6.44
C ASP A 43 -6.50 9.02 5.29
N LEU A 44 -5.17 9.13 5.34
CA LEU A 44 -4.39 9.69 4.25
C LEU A 44 -4.16 8.59 3.21
N LEU A 45 -4.55 8.85 1.96
CA LEU A 45 -4.36 7.92 0.84
C LEU A 45 -3.23 8.42 -0.07
N PHE A 46 -2.18 7.63 -0.22
CA PHE A 46 -1.06 7.90 -1.11
C PHE A 46 -0.98 6.86 -2.20
N ARG A 47 -0.68 7.30 -3.43
CA ARG A 47 -0.27 6.38 -4.50
C ARG A 47 1.25 6.35 -4.56
N ALA A 48 1.82 5.15 -4.51
CA ALA A 48 3.27 4.96 -4.53
C ALA A 48 3.65 3.88 -5.56
N ARG A 49 4.66 4.18 -6.38
CA ARG A 49 5.18 3.25 -7.38
C ARG A 49 5.94 2.12 -6.71
N LEU A 50 5.72 0.88 -7.15
CA LEU A 50 6.50 -0.26 -6.71
C LEU A 50 7.92 -0.19 -7.31
N VAL A 51 8.91 -0.41 -6.46
CA VAL A 51 10.34 -0.45 -6.81
C VAL A 51 10.85 -1.88 -6.77
N ALA A 52 10.46 -2.63 -5.74
CA ALA A 52 10.80 -4.05 -5.59
C ALA A 52 9.76 -4.77 -4.73
N VAL A 53 9.59 -6.06 -4.98
CA VAL A 53 8.74 -6.95 -4.19
C VAL A 53 9.57 -8.19 -3.86
N ASP A 54 9.79 -8.41 -2.57
CA ASP A 54 10.57 -9.53 -2.05
C ASP A 54 9.68 -10.43 -1.18
N HIS A 55 10.26 -11.49 -0.62
CA HIS A 55 9.52 -12.42 0.25
C HIS A 55 9.04 -11.75 1.55
N SER A 56 9.83 -10.84 2.12
CA SER A 56 9.54 -10.17 3.39
C SER A 56 9.19 -8.69 3.25
N THR A 57 9.51 -8.06 2.11
CA THR A 57 9.42 -6.60 1.96
C THR A 57 8.77 -6.18 0.64
N ILE A 58 8.05 -5.07 0.69
CA ILE A 58 7.58 -4.34 -0.49
C ILE A 58 8.25 -2.97 -0.42
N ARG A 59 8.98 -2.60 -1.47
CA ARG A 59 9.66 -1.31 -1.57
C ARG A 59 8.90 -0.44 -2.57
N VAL A 60 8.58 0.78 -2.14
CA VAL A 60 7.91 1.78 -2.97
C VAL A 60 8.75 3.05 -3.06
N GLU A 61 8.45 3.89 -4.04
CA GLU A 61 8.95 5.26 -4.04
C GLU A 61 8.33 6.06 -2.89
N THR A 62 9.13 6.95 -2.32
CA THR A 62 8.64 7.88 -1.30
C THR A 62 7.52 8.74 -1.89
N PRO A 63 6.29 8.70 -1.34
CA PRO A 63 5.21 9.53 -1.85
C PRO A 63 5.50 11.00 -1.55
N VAL A 64 5.06 11.87 -2.45
CA VAL A 64 5.21 13.32 -2.34
C VAL A 64 3.83 13.94 -2.25
N SER A 65 3.64 14.84 -1.28
CA SER A 65 2.43 15.63 -1.11
C SER A 65 2.79 17.10 -0.92
N LEU A 66 2.12 17.99 -1.65
CA LEU A 66 2.37 19.44 -1.61
C LEU A 66 3.87 19.81 -1.81
N GLY A 67 4.59 19.06 -2.63
CA GLY A 67 6.02 19.28 -2.90
C GLY A 67 6.97 18.77 -1.80
N HIS A 68 6.45 18.13 -0.75
CA HIS A 68 7.22 17.55 0.33
C HIS A 68 7.15 16.02 0.31
N ALA A 69 8.28 15.37 0.53
CA ALA A 69 8.31 13.94 0.77
C ALA A 69 7.56 13.62 2.08
N VAL A 70 6.69 12.61 2.03
CA VAL A 70 5.97 12.15 3.20
C VAL A 70 6.90 11.22 3.99
N GLU A 71 7.16 11.57 5.24
CA GLU A 71 7.92 10.71 6.15
C GLU A 71 6.97 9.77 6.89
N PHE A 72 7.32 8.48 6.90
CA PHE A 72 6.63 7.47 7.69
C PHE A 72 7.53 7.07 8.84
N ALA A 73 7.01 7.18 10.06
CA ALA A 73 7.70 6.66 11.24
C ALA A 73 7.76 5.13 11.17
N GLU A 74 8.84 4.55 11.71
CA GLU A 74 8.91 3.11 11.90
C GLU A 74 7.78 2.63 12.84
N GLY A 75 7.19 1.47 12.52
CA GLY A 75 6.07 0.92 13.28
C GLY A 75 4.70 1.54 12.95
N LEU A 76 4.62 2.45 11.98
CA LEU A 76 3.34 3.00 11.52
C LEU A 76 2.46 1.90 10.91
N GLU A 77 1.26 1.75 11.45
CA GLU A 77 0.25 0.88 10.86
C GLU A 77 -0.32 1.52 9.59
N LEU A 78 -0.32 0.75 8.50
CA LEU A 78 -0.87 1.15 7.22
C LEU A 78 -1.58 -0.01 6.54
N VAL A 79 -2.45 0.33 5.59
CA VAL A 79 -3.08 -0.65 4.69
C VAL A 79 -2.59 -0.41 3.28
N ALA A 80 -1.97 -1.42 2.68
CA ALA A 80 -1.65 -1.42 1.27
C ALA A 80 -2.83 -1.98 0.46
N ILE A 81 -3.22 -1.25 -0.57
CA ILE A 81 -4.36 -1.55 -1.44
C ILE A 81 -3.83 -1.75 -2.85
N MET A 82 -4.23 -2.86 -3.47
CA MET A 82 -3.98 -3.14 -4.88
C MET A 82 -5.32 -3.43 -5.57
N ALA A 83 -5.58 -2.73 -6.67
CA ALA A 83 -6.71 -3.03 -7.54
C ALA A 83 -6.27 -4.07 -8.57
N ILE A 84 -7.01 -5.18 -8.67
CA ILE A 84 -6.78 -6.25 -9.65
C ILE A 84 -8.02 -6.30 -10.54
N GLY A 85 -7.81 -6.16 -11.86
CA GLY A 85 -8.85 -6.20 -12.88
C GLY A 85 -8.53 -7.20 -13.97
#